data_AF-A0A1B3BCQ3-F1
#
_entry.id   AF-A0A1B3BCQ3-F1
#
_cell.length_a   1.000
_cell.length_b   1.000
_cell.length_c   1.000
_cell.angle_alpha   90.00
_cell.angle_beta   90.00
_cell.angle_gamma   90.00
#
_symmetry.space_group_name_H-M   'P 1'
#
loop_
_entity.id
_entity.type
_entity.pdbx_description
1 polymer ?
#
loop_
_entity_poly.entity_id
_entity_poly.type
_entity_poly.pdbx_seq_one_letter_code
_entity_poly.pdbx_strand_id
1 'polypeptide(L)'
;MSAQYDPTVIQEFADRLYVKANSIIRSYSILGVILLGFAGLATREPILGAVGAVIGGVIGYAMGKEKAFAHKLQAQTALCQVQIEKNSKSA
;
A
#
# COMPACT_ATOMS: atom_id res chain seq x y z
N MET A 1 -16.18 26.63 14.34
CA MET A 1 -15.25 25.79 15.12
C MET A 1 -13.96 25.72 14.31
N SER A 2 -13.04 26.65 14.56
CA SER A 2 -11.73 26.67 13.87
C SER A 2 -10.96 25.45 14.38
N ALA A 3 -10.81 24.43 13.54
CA ALA A 3 -9.97 23.29 13.86
C ALA A 3 -8.56 23.82 14.13
N GLN A 4 -8.10 23.73 15.38
CA GLN A 4 -6.76 24.14 15.75
C GLN A 4 -5.78 23.20 15.04
N TYR A 5 -4.89 23.79 14.24
CA TYR A 5 -3.95 23.03 13.44
C TYR A 5 -2.99 22.27 14.34
N ASP A 6 -3.07 20.94 14.30
CA ASP A 6 -2.21 20.04 15.06
C ASP A 6 -1.31 19.23 14.09
N PRO A 7 0.00 19.49 14.07
CA PRO A 7 0.94 18.79 13.19
C PRO A 7 1.08 17.30 13.51
N THR A 8 0.73 16.85 14.73
CA THR A 8 0.79 15.43 15.09
C THR A 8 -0.26 14.60 14.36
N VAL A 9 -1.44 15.18 14.10
CA VAL A 9 -2.52 14.51 13.33
C VAL A 9 -2.06 14.21 11.90
N ILE A 10 -1.28 15.10 11.29
CA ILE A 10 -0.77 14.92 9.92
C ILE A 10 0.34 13.85 9.88
N GLN A 11 1.20 13.80 10.89
CA GLN A 11 2.18 12.71 11.05
C GLN A 11 1.48 11.37 11.23
N GLU A 12 0.48 11.28 12.11
CA GLU A 12 -0.25 10.04 12.33
C GLU A 12 -0.99 9.57 11.06
N PHE A 13 -1.54 10.51 10.28
CA PHE A 13 -2.12 10.22 8.98
C PHE A 13 -1.09 9.65 7.99
N ALA A 14 0.10 10.26 7.92
CA ALA A 14 1.22 9.78 7.09
C ALA A 14 1.68 8.37 7.50
N ASP A 15 1.82 8.11 8.81
CA ASP A 15 2.21 6.80 9.34
C ASP A 15 1.17 5.72 9.01
N ARG A 16 -0.12 6.04 9.18
CA ARG A 16 -1.22 5.14 8.81
C ARG A 16 -1.23 4.82 7.31
N LEU A 17 -0.91 5.79 6.45
CA LEU A 17 -0.77 5.59 5.01
C LEU A 17 0.40 4.65 4.68
N TYR A 18 1.53 4.78 5.37
CA TYR A 18 2.68 3.90 5.22
C TYR A 18 2.39 2.47 5.67
N VAL A 19 1.70 2.29 6.80
CA VAL A 19 1.28 0.97 7.28
C VAL A 19 0.29 0.33 6.32
N LYS A 20 -0.70 1.10 5.82
CA LYS A 20 -1.65 0.64 4.80
C LYS A 20 -0.95 0.23 3.50
N ALA A 21 0.05 0.98 3.06
CA ALA A 21 0.83 0.66 1.87
C ALA A 21 1.46 -0.75 1.95
N ASN A 22 2.02 -1.10 3.12
CA ASN A 22 2.57 -2.44 3.34
C ASN A 22 1.49 -3.52 3.45
N SER A 23 0.35 -3.19 4.08
CA SER A 23 -0.79 -4.11 4.18
C SER A 23 -1.42 -4.43 2.82
N ILE A 24 -1.47 -3.45 1.91
CA ILE A 24 -2.04 -3.62 0.55
C ILE A 24 -1.19 -4.57 -0.28
N ILE A 25 0.13 -4.43 -0.23
CA ILE A 25 1.04 -5.36 -0.92
C ILE A 25 0.79 -6.78 -0.41
N ARG A 26 0.72 -6.95 0.91
CA ARG A 26 0.54 -8.27 1.53
C ARG A 26 -0.81 -8.90 1.17
N SER A 27 -1.90 -8.13 1.22
CA SER A 27 -3.24 -8.63 0.91
C SER A 27 -3.40 -9.00 -0.56
N TYR A 28 -2.89 -8.17 -1.49
CA TYR A 28 -2.96 -8.44 -2.93
C TYR A 28 -2.08 -9.62 -3.34
N SER A 29 -0.89 -9.78 -2.75
CA SER A 29 -0.05 -10.96 -2.96
C SER A 29 -0.72 -12.24 -2.46
N ILE A 30 -1.34 -12.22 -1.26
CA ILE A 30 -2.05 -13.39 -0.73
C ILE A 30 -3.27 -13.73 -1.58
N LEU A 31 -4.07 -12.73 -1.97
CA LEU A 31 -5.23 -12.95 -2.85
C LEU A 31 -4.83 -13.51 -4.21
N GLY A 32 -3.76 -13.00 -4.81
CA GLY A 32 -3.23 -13.49 -6.09
C GLY A 32 -2.75 -14.94 -6.01
N VAL A 33 -2.02 -15.29 -4.94
CA VAL A 33 -1.57 -16.67 -4.69
C VAL A 33 -2.76 -17.61 -4.46
N ILE A 34 -3.76 -17.19 -3.68
CA ILE A 34 -4.95 -18.01 -3.42
C ILE A 34 -5.75 -18.22 -4.71
N LEU A 35 -6.12 -17.16 -5.42
CA LEU A 35 -6.97 -17.27 -6.60
C LEU A 35 -6.33 -18.13 -7.71
N LEU A 36 -5.07 -17.83 -8.06
CA LEU A 36 -4.39 -18.54 -9.15
C LEU A 36 -3.79 -19.88 -8.71
N GLY A 37 -3.39 -20.02 -7.44
CA GLY A 37 -2.95 -21.29 -6.88
C GLY A 37 -4.07 -22.31 -6.78
N PHE A 38 -5.25 -21.92 -6.28
CA PHE A 38 -6.41 -22.83 -6.23
C PHE A 38 -6.95 -23.14 -7.63
N ALA A 39 -6.95 -22.18 -8.55
CA ALA A 39 -7.35 -22.43 -9.95
C ALA A 39 -6.43 -23.46 -10.63
N GLY A 40 -5.12 -23.41 -10.38
CA GLY A 40 -4.19 -24.40 -10.91
C GLY A 40 -4.21 -25.75 -10.18
N LEU A 41 -4.66 -25.83 -8.93
CA LEU A 41 -4.94 -27.11 -8.27
C LEU A 41 -6.20 -27.80 -8.83
N ALA A 42 -7.16 -27.04 -9.35
CA ALA A 42 -8.38 -27.58 -9.95
C ALA A 42 -8.13 -28.38 -11.24
N THR A 43 -7.01 -28.13 -11.94
CA THR A 43 -6.62 -28.87 -13.16
C THR A 43 -5.98 -30.24 -12.87
N ARG A 44 -5.81 -30.63 -11.58
CA ARG A 44 -5.11 -31.84 -11.11
C ARG A 44 -3.64 -31.95 -11.54
N GLU A 45 -3.09 -30.91 -12.13
CA GLU A 45 -1.68 -30.78 -12.52
C GLU A 45 -0.96 -29.95 -11.45
N PRO A 46 -0.23 -30.56 -10.49
CA PRO A 46 0.38 -29.84 -9.38
C PRO A 46 1.42 -28.80 -9.83
N ILE A 47 2.05 -29.02 -10.98
CA ILE A 47 3.01 -28.10 -11.60
C ILE A 47 2.29 -26.82 -12.07
N LEU A 48 1.13 -26.94 -12.71
CA LEU A 48 0.32 -25.78 -13.12
C LEU A 48 -0.19 -24.99 -11.91
N GLY A 49 -0.57 -25.66 -10.82
CA GLY A 49 -0.89 -25.04 -9.53
C GLY A 49 0.24 -24.18 -8.98
N ALA A 50 1.46 -24.73 -8.95
CA ALA A 50 2.64 -24.01 -8.47
C ALA A 50 2.97 -22.80 -9.37
N VAL A 51 2.92 -22.96 -10.69
CA VAL A 51 3.18 -21.88 -11.65
C VAL A 51 2.12 -20.78 -11.53
N GLY A 52 0.84 -21.13 -11.42
CA GLY A 52 -0.26 -20.19 -11.21
C GLY A 52 -0.10 -19.40 -9.91
N ALA A 53 0.26 -20.06 -8.82
CA ALA A 53 0.52 -19.40 -7.53
C ALA A 53 1.67 -18.38 -7.62
N VAL A 54 2.77 -18.73 -8.30
CA VAL A 54 3.92 -17.83 -8.49
C VAL A 54 3.54 -16.63 -9.35
N ILE A 55 2.88 -16.85 -10.48
CA ILE A 55 2.44 -15.77 -11.37
C ILE A 55 1.45 -14.85 -10.65
N GLY A 56 0.48 -15.42 -9.93
CA GLY A 56 -0.49 -14.66 -9.15
C GLY A 56 0.14 -13.85 -8.03
N GLY A 57 1.14 -14.41 -7.34
CA GLY A 57 1.91 -13.70 -6.33
C GLY A 57 2.68 -12.52 -6.91
N VAL A 58 3.32 -12.69 -8.08
CA VAL A 58 4.09 -11.63 -8.76
C VAL A 58 3.18 -10.51 -9.26
N ILE A 59 2.07 -10.84 -9.91
CA ILE A 59 1.08 -9.85 -10.39
C ILE A 59 0.46 -9.11 -9.20
N GLY A 60 0.04 -9.84 -8.16
CA GLY A 60 -0.51 -9.25 -6.94
C GLY A 60 0.49 -8.33 -6.24
N TYR A 61 1.78 -8.71 -6.20
CA TYR A 61 2.85 -7.88 -5.64
C TYR A 61 3.07 -6.60 -6.46
N ALA A 62 3.12 -6.70 -7.80
CA ALA A 62 3.31 -5.55 -8.68
C ALA A 62 2.16 -4.53 -8.55
N MET A 63 0.91 -4.99 -8.59
CA MET A 63 -0.27 -4.14 -8.38
C MET A 63 -0.30 -3.55 -6.97
N GLY A 64 0.10 -4.33 -5.96
CA GLY A 64 0.22 -3.86 -4.59
C GLY A 64 1.23 -2.74 -4.43
N LYS A 65 2.38 -2.82 -5.13
CA LYS A 65 3.43 -1.80 -5.08
C LYS A 65 2.98 -0.44 -5.62
N GLU A 66 2.23 -0.41 -6.72
CA GLU A 66 1.73 0.84 -7.29
C GLU A 66 0.77 1.55 -6.32
N LYS A 67 -0.19 0.81 -5.75
CA LYS A 67 -1.12 1.36 -4.75
C LYS A 67 -0.39 1.82 -3.48
N ALA A 68 0.58 1.05 -3.01
CA ALA A 68 1.44 1.41 -1.89
C ALA A 68 2.22 2.71 -2.17
N PHE A 69 2.72 2.88 -3.39
CA PHE A 69 3.43 4.08 -3.80
C PHE A 69 2.53 5.31 -3.82
N ALA A 70 1.30 5.19 -4.32
CA ALA A 70 0.32 6.28 -4.27
C ALA A 70 0.02 6.76 -2.84
N HIS A 71 -0.10 5.84 -1.88
CA HIS A 71 -0.29 6.19 -0.47
C HIS A 71 0.92 6.90 0.14
N LYS A 72 2.14 6.49 -0.22
CA LYS A 72 3.36 7.17 0.21
C LYS A 72 3.47 8.59 -0.38
N LEU A 73 3.10 8.78 -1.64
CA LEU A 73 3.06 10.10 -2.27
C LEU A 73 2.08 11.03 -1.55
N GLN A 74 0.88 10.55 -1.22
CA GLN A 74 -0.10 11.33 -0.45
C GLN A 74 0.45 11.73 0.93
N ALA A 75 1.13 10.82 1.63
CA ALA A 75 1.78 11.11 2.89
C ALA A 75 2.86 12.21 2.73
N GLN A 76 3.72 12.12 1.70
CA GLN A 76 4.75 13.12 1.44
C GLN A 76 4.16 14.50 1.10
N THR A 77 3.07 14.56 0.32
CA THR A 77 2.41 15.83 0.03
C THR A 77 1.85 16.49 1.29
N ALA A 78 1.28 15.71 2.21
CA ALA A 78 0.79 16.23 3.48
C ALA A 78 1.93 16.74 4.38
N LEU A 79 3.05 16.01 4.45
CA LEU A 79 4.23 16.44 5.20
C LEU A 79 4.87 17.71 4.62
N CYS A 80 4.88 17.86 3.29
CA CYS A 80 5.38 19.06 2.63
C CYS A 80 4.56 20.30 3.03
N GLN A 81 3.22 20.19 3.07
CA GLN A 81 2.35 21.27 3.53
C GLN A 81 2.65 21.68 4.98
N VAL A 82 2.89 20.71 5.86
CA VAL A 82 3.30 20.98 7.25
C VAL A 82 4.60 21.76 7.29
N GLN A 83 5.58 21.38 6.46
CA GLN A 83 6.88 22.04 6.43
C GLN A 83 6.78 23.48 5.91
N ILE A 84 5.96 23.72 4.87
CA ILE A 84 5.70 25.06 4.34
C ILE A 84 5.06 25.94 5.42
N GLU A 85 4.03 25.46 6.11
CA GLU A 85 3.40 26.20 7.20
C GLU A 85 4.37 26.52 8.34
N LYS A 86 5.20 25.55 8.74
CA LYS A 86 6.24 25.78 9.76
C LYS A 86 7.18 26.89 9.32
N ASN A 87 7.64 26.86 8.08
CA ASN A 87 8.56 27.85 7.53
C ASN A 87 7.90 29.24 7.42
N SER A 88 6.62 29.29 7.06
CA SER A 88 5.82 30.53 7.02
C SER A 88 5.50 31.11 8.40
N LYS A 89 5.44 30.29 9.45
CA LYS A 89 5.28 30.77 10.84
C LYS A 89 6.59 31.26 11.47
N SER A 90 7.72 30.85 10.90
CA SER A 90 9.06 31.27 11.34
C SER A 90 9.65 32.45 10.56
N ALA A 91 8.99 32.91 9.50
CA ALA A 91 9.35 34.10 8.70
C ALA A 91 8.50 35.30 9.12
#